data_AF-U3CFG0-F1
#
_entry.id   AF-U3CFG0-F1
#
_cell.length_a   1.000
_cell.length_b   1.000
_cell.length_c   1.000
_cell.angle_alpha   90.00
_cell.angle_beta   90.00
_cell.angle_gamma   90.00
#
_symmetry.space_group_name_H-M   'P 1'
#
loop_
_entity.id
_entity.type
_entity.pdbx_description
1 polymer ?
#
loop_
_entity_poly.entity_id
_entity_poly.type
_entity_poly.pdbx_seq_one_letter_code
_entity_poly.pdbx_strand_id
1 'polypeptide(L)' 'MAIVFNQPQTIAQLLDKSLIIPEYQRPYKWQPKHVNQLIDDIIHYRTKPCYRLGTVVLHQDEIKLSKELVSVQ' A
#
# COMPACT_ATOMS: atom_id res chain seq x y z
N MET A 1 9.02 16.02 -4.37
CA MET A 1 8.69 14.76 -3.67
C MET A 1 9.85 14.42 -2.75
N ALA A 2 9.65 14.52 -1.44
CA ALA A 2 10.62 14.09 -0.44
C ALA A 2 10.05 12.89 0.32
N ILE A 3 10.91 11.96 0.76
CA ILE A 3 10.48 10.86 1.62
C ILE A 3 10.21 11.44 3.00
N VAL A 4 8.93 11.47 3.41
CA VAL A 4 8.50 12.07 4.67
C VAL A 4 8.58 11.07 5.83
N PHE A 5 8.45 9.76 5.55
CA PHE A 5 8.42 8.71 6.56
C PHE A 5 9.05 7.40 6.06
N ASN A 6 9.93 6.80 6.87
CA ASN A 6 10.70 5.59 6.51
C ASN A 6 10.86 4.60 7.70
N GLN A 7 9.89 4.54 8.63
CA GLN A 7 9.96 3.54 9.70
C GLN A 7 9.21 2.26 9.32
N PRO A 8 9.70 1.07 9.71
CA PRO A 8 8.96 -0.17 9.49
C PRO A 8 7.61 -0.13 10.23
N GLN A 9 6.55 -0.57 9.57
CA GLN A 9 5.20 -0.68 10.12
C GLN A 9 4.72 -2.12 10.02
N THR A 10 3.84 -2.54 10.93
CA THR A 10 3.22 -3.86 10.84
C THR A 10 2.16 -3.88 9.75
N ILE A 11 1.89 -5.07 9.20
CA ILE A 11 0.84 -5.24 8.18
C ILE A 11 -0.52 -4.82 8.73
N ALA A 12 -0.82 -5.13 9.99
CA ALA A 12 -2.06 -4.73 10.66
C ALA A 12 -2.24 -3.21 10.67
N GLN A 13 -1.21 -2.45 11.06
CA GLN A 13 -1.25 -0.98 11.07
C GLN A 13 -1.40 -0.38 9.67
N LEU A 14 -0.84 -1.04 8.65
CA LEU A 14 -0.94 -0.58 7.27
C LEU A 14 -2.35 -0.81 6.70
N LEU A 15 -2.93 -1.97 6.97
CA LEU A 15 -4.26 -2.36 6.47
C LEU A 15 -5.41 -1.62 7.17
N ASP A 16 -5.19 -1.08 8.36
CA ASP A 16 -6.17 -0.25 9.08
C ASP A 16 -6.36 1.15 8.44
N LYS A 17 -5.45 1.56 7.55
CA LYS A 17 -5.52 2.86 6.87
C LYS A 17 -6.45 2.80 5.66
N SER A 18 -7.06 3.94 5.35
CA SER A 18 -7.79 4.13 4.08
C SER A 18 -6.81 4.24 2.92
N LEU A 19 -6.49 3.12 2.28
CA LEU A 19 -5.60 3.04 1.12
C LEU A 19 -6.41 3.07 -0.18
N ILE A 20 -6.02 3.94 -1.11
CA ILE A 20 -6.68 4.09 -2.41
C ILE A 20 -5.65 3.81 -3.50
N ILE A 21 -6.05 3.06 -4.53
CA ILE A 21 -5.24 2.84 -5.73
C ILE A 21 -5.57 3.98 -6.71
N PRO A 22 -4.60 4.82 -7.09
CA PRO A 22 -4.86 5.95 -7.99
C PRO A 22 -5.10 5.49 -9.43
N GLU A 23 -5.83 6.28 -10.22
CA GLU A 23 -6.21 5.94 -11.60
C GLU A 23 -5.02 5.73 -12.54
N TYR A 24 -3.91 6.42 -12.29
CA TYR A 24 -2.69 6.26 -13.08
C TYR A 24 -1.92 4.96 -12.77
N GLN A 25 -2.31 4.22 -11.71
CA GLN A 25 -1.63 2.99 -11.35
C GLN A 25 -1.95 1.90 -12.38
N ARG A 26 -0.91 1.33 -12.98
CA ARG A 26 -1.07 0.22 -13.93
C ARG A 26 -1.70 -0.99 -13.21
N PRO A 27 -2.67 -1.68 -13.84
CA PRO A 27 -3.22 -2.90 -13.27
C PRO A 27 -2.16 -4.00 -13.29
N TYR A 28 -1.60 -4.31 -12.11
CA TYR A 28 -0.70 -5.44 -11.95
C TYR A 28 -1.51 -6.70 -11.66
N LYS A 29 -1.31 -7.75 -12.47
CA LYS A 29 -1.95 -9.05 -12.27
C LYS A 29 -0.94 -10.04 -11.72
N TRP A 30 -1.21 -10.55 -10.52
CA TRP A 30 -0.46 -11.67 -9.98
C TRP A 30 -0.88 -12.96 -10.67
N GLN A 31 0.12 -13.80 -11.00
CA GLN A 31 -0.11 -15.18 -11.39
C GLN A 31 -0.21 -16.05 -10.13
N PRO A 32 -0.90 -17.20 -10.15
CA PRO A 32 -1.01 -18.08 -8.98
C PRO A 32 0.35 -18.43 -8.34
N LYS A 33 1.38 -18.60 -9.15
CA LYS A 33 2.76 -18.86 -8.68
C LYS A 33 3.30 -17.75 -7.75
N HIS A 34 2.96 -16.49 -8.00
CA HIS A 34 3.44 -15.37 -7.17
C HIS A 34 2.75 -15.36 -5.79
N VAL A 35 1.46 -15.76 -5.76
CA VAL A 35 0.71 -15.90 -4.51
C VAL A 35 1.29 -17.05 -3.68
N ASN A 36 1.56 -18.19 -4.32
CA ASN A 36 2.16 -19.34 -3.64
C ASN A 36 3.54 -19.01 -3.05
N GLN A 37 4.40 -18.35 -3.83
CA GLN A 37 5.72 -17.90 -3.36
C GLN A 37 5.60 -17.01 -2.12
N LEU A 38 4.66 -16.05 -2.10
CA LEU A 38 4.44 -15.19 -0.95
C LEU A 38 4.04 -16.00 0.30
N ILE A 39 3.13 -16.96 0.14
CA ILE A 39 2.65 -17.79 1.24
C ILE A 39 3.78 -18.69 1.77
N ASP A 40 4.53 -19.33 0.87
CA ASP A 40 5.65 -20.19 1.21
C ASP A 40 6.72 -19.42 1.99
N ASP A 41 7.03 -18.19 1.56
CA ASP A 41 7.97 -17.30 2.25
C ASP A 41 7.49 -16.96 3.67
N ILE A 42 6.21 -16.61 3.84
CA ILE A 42 5.63 -16.31 5.15
C ILE A 42 5.73 -17.53 6.09
N ILE A 43 5.42 -18.73 5.58
CA ILE A 43 5.49 -19.97 6.37
C ILE A 43 6.94 -20.28 6.73
N HIS A 44 7.87 -20.17 5.78
CA HIS A 44 9.28 -20.47 5.99
C HIS A 44 9.92 -19.56 7.05
N TYR A 45 9.55 -18.27 7.06
CA TYR A 45 10.13 -17.28 7.97
C TYR A 45 9.32 -17.01 9.23
N ARG A 46 8.22 -17.74 9.49
CA ARG A 46 7.35 -17.53 10.67
C ARG A 46 8.03 -17.70 12.02
N THR A 47 9.16 -18.42 12.07
CA THR A 47 9.94 -18.65 13.30
C THR A 47 10.86 -17.48 13.64
N LYS A 48 11.08 -16.56 12.70
CA LYS A 48 11.87 -15.36 12.94
C LYS A 48 11.03 -14.32 13.71
N PRO A 49 11.65 -13.54 14.62
CA PRO A 49 10.93 -12.54 15.40
C PRO A 49 10.35 -11.42 14.54
N CYS A 50 10.97 -11.13 13.38
CA CYS A 50 10.47 -10.19 12.41
C CYS A 50 10.79 -10.66 10.98
N TYR A 51 9.84 -10.45 10.07
CA TYR A 51 10.00 -10.74 8.65
C TYR A 51 9.57 -9.52 7.83
N ARG A 52 10.47 -9.00 6.99
CA ARG A 52 10.21 -7.86 6.12
C ARG A 52 9.68 -8.36 4.77
N LEU A 53 8.39 -8.12 4.53
CA LEU A 53 7.71 -8.53 3.29
C LEU A 53 8.14 -7.68 2.07
N GLY A 54 8.49 -6.41 2.28
CA GLY A 54 8.87 -5.50 1.20
C GLY A 54 8.86 -4.03 1.60
N THR A 55 8.61 -3.18 0.61
CA THR A 55 8.50 -1.73 0.76
C THR A 55 7.29 -1.27 -0.05
N VAL A 56 6.46 -0.40 0.53
CA VAL A 56 5.33 0.24 -0.16
C VAL A 56 5.56 1.74 -0.13
N VAL A 57 5.33 2.40 -1.26
CA VAL A 57 5.36 3.86 -1.35
C VAL A 57 3.93 4.36 -1.23
N LEU A 58 3.68 5.20 -0.23
CA LEU A 58 2.39 5.85 -0.04
C LEU A 58 2.51 7.33 -0.39
N HIS A 59 1.48 7.85 -1.03
CA HIS A 59 1.29 9.27 -1.24
C HIS A 59 0.16 9.74 -0.33
N GLN A 60 0.41 10.77 0.47
CA GLN A 60 -0.64 11.44 1.22
C GLN A 60 -1.10 12.61 0.38
N ASP A 61 -2.26 12.48 -0.26
CA ASP A 61 -2.88 13.61 -0.93
C ASP A 61 -3.27 14.64 0.13
N GLU A 62 -2.63 15.82 0.08
CA GLU A 62 -3.25 17.00 0.68
C GLU A 62 -4.50 17.27 -0.16
N ILE A 63 -5.66 16.85 0.34
CA ILE A 63 -6.93 17.27 -0.22
C ILE A 63 -6.98 18.80 -0.07
N LYS A 64 -6.46 19.53 -1.07
CA LYS A 64 -7.02 20.82 -1.40
C LYS A 64 -8.44 20.50 -1.84
N LEU A 65 -9.38 20.76 -0.93
CA LEU A 65 -10.79 20.83 -1.22
C LEU A 65 -10.99 21.91 -2.29
N SER A 66 -10.72 21.58 -3.55
CA SER A 66 -11.20 22.35 -4.68
C SER A 66 -12.71 22.18 -4.67
N LYS A 67 -13.36 23.17 -4.08
CA LYS A 67 -14.76 23.50 -4.31
C LYS A 67 -15.01 23.54 -5.81
N GLU A 68 -15.40 22.41 -6.37
CA GLU A 68 -15.91 22.35 -7.72
C GLU A 68 -17.03 21.31 -7.76
N LEU A 69 -18.13 21.64 -7.08
CA LEU A 69 -19.44 21.20 -7.53
C LEU A 69 -20.27 22.46 -7.75
N VAL A 70 -20.35 22.77 -9.05
CA VAL A 70 -21.22 23.73 -9.72
C VAL A 70 -22.67 23.55 -9.27
N SER A 71 -23.32 24.66 -8.89
CA SER A 71 -24.72 24.89 -9.24
C SER A 71 -24.78 26.27 -9.87
N VAL A 72 -24.69 26.28 -11.19
CA VAL A 72 -25.00 27.41 -12.05
C VAL A 72 -26.34 27.05 -12.71
N GLN A 73 -27.29 27.95 -12.45
CA GLN A 73 -28.66 28.09 -12.98
C GLN A 73 -29.71 27.12 -12.46
#